data_AF-A0A9D1WHJ9-F1
#
_entry.id   AF-A0A9D1WHJ9-F1
#
_cell.length_a   1.000
_cell.length_b   1.000
_cell.length_c   1.000
_cell.angle_alpha   90.00
_cell.angle_beta   90.00
_cell.angle_gamma   90.00
#
_symmetry.space_group_name_H-M   'P 1'
#
loop_
_entity.id
_entity.type
_entity.pdbx_description
1 polymer ?
#
loop_
_entity_poly.entity_id
_entity_poly.type
_entity_poly.pdbx_seq_one_letter_code
_entity_poly.pdbx_strand_id
1 'polypeptide(L)'
;MWYRPEVFVKQLDTEVLLKEYRNPEQFGDACRQCPDYDNNWSCPPGIPDPFSYLEGYEKVFVVAVKVNYTEEVTGEDVKKEDAAIWRASSYEKVKKRLFATLLANEKKGSGGKCMGAGKCLLCRKCTREDSKPCRYPDLRRYSFTSFG
;
A
#
# COMPACT_ATOMS: atom_id res chain seq x y z
N MET A 1 20.14 -14.23 -9.90
CA MET A 1 18.99 -13.61 -9.20
C MET A 1 18.07 -13.05 -10.27
N TRP A 2 16.85 -13.56 -10.39
CA TRP A 2 15.92 -13.32 -11.51
C TRP A 2 15.04 -12.07 -11.35
N TYR A 3 15.27 -11.31 -10.28
CA TYR A 3 14.72 -9.97 -10.10
C TYR A 3 15.67 -9.09 -9.28
N ARG A 4 15.59 -7.78 -9.47
CA ARG A 4 16.32 -6.78 -8.69
C ARG A 4 15.36 -5.68 -8.22
N PRO A 5 15.21 -5.45 -6.90
CA PRO A 5 14.46 -4.31 -6.41
C PRO A 5 15.28 -3.03 -6.57
N GLU A 6 14.62 -1.97 -6.99
CA GLU A 6 15.16 -0.63 -7.09
C GLU A 6 14.26 0.31 -6.28
N VAL A 7 14.88 1.09 -5.38
CA VAL A 7 14.16 1.92 -4.41
C VAL A 7 14.26 3.37 -4.84
N PHE A 8 13.12 4.03 -4.87
CA PHE A 8 12.99 5.46 -5.14
C PHE A 8 12.35 6.12 -3.94
N VAL A 9 12.89 7.27 -3.55
CA VAL A 9 12.34 8.09 -2.47
C VAL A 9 12.19 9.51 -2.99
N LYS A 10 10.98 10.05 -2.85
CA LYS A 10 10.70 11.46 -3.14
C LYS A 10 10.02 12.09 -1.94
N GLN A 11 10.51 13.25 -1.53
CA GLN A 11 9.83 14.10 -0.58
C GLN A 11 8.95 15.10 -1.34
N LEU A 12 7.73 15.31 -0.86
CA LEU A 12 6.79 16.30 -1.37
C LEU A 12 6.14 17.02 -0.18
N ASP A 13 5.51 18.15 -0.46
CA ASP A 13 4.65 18.83 0.50
C ASP A 13 3.30 18.11 0.53
N THR A 14 2.73 17.94 1.72
CA THR A 14 1.43 17.26 1.87
C THR A 14 0.33 17.98 1.10
N GLU A 15 0.40 19.31 1.03
CA GLU A 15 -0.52 20.12 0.23
C GLU A 15 -0.43 19.79 -1.27
N VAL A 16 0.79 19.66 -1.81
CA VAL A 16 1.02 19.28 -3.21
C VAL A 16 0.47 17.89 -3.48
N LEU A 17 0.71 16.93 -2.58
CA LEU A 17 0.14 15.58 -2.67
C LEU A 17 -1.39 15.62 -2.77
N LEU A 18 -2.05 16.34 -1.87
CA LEU A 18 -3.51 16.42 -1.79
C LEU A 18 -4.15 17.17 -2.97
N LYS A 19 -3.45 18.17 -3.53
CA LYS A 19 -3.96 18.99 -4.64
C LYS A 19 -3.67 18.41 -6.02
N GLU A 20 -2.46 17.91 -6.26
CA GLU A 20 -2.00 17.55 -7.61
C GLU A 20 -2.04 16.05 -7.89
N TYR A 21 -1.95 15.22 -6.87
CA TYR A 21 -1.79 13.76 -7.03
C TYR A 21 -2.99 12.96 -6.53
N ARG A 22 -4.06 13.65 -6.13
CA ARG A 22 -5.32 13.05 -5.69
C ARG A 22 -6.33 13.02 -6.84
N ASN A 23 -6.91 11.86 -7.12
CA ASN A 23 -8.01 11.65 -8.05
C ASN A 23 -9.15 10.82 -7.40
N PRO A 24 -9.97 11.42 -6.54
CA PRO A 24 -10.95 10.70 -5.71
C PRO A 24 -11.99 9.92 -6.50
N GLU A 25 -12.37 10.42 -7.68
CA GLU A 25 -13.34 9.77 -8.55
C GLU A 25 -12.76 8.49 -9.13
N GLN A 26 -11.61 8.59 -9.81
CA GLN A 26 -10.94 7.44 -10.42
C GLN A 26 -10.61 6.36 -9.39
N PHE A 27 -10.01 6.75 -8.25
CA PHE A 27 -9.64 5.78 -7.23
C PHE A 27 -10.84 5.27 -6.43
N GLY A 28 -11.91 6.06 -6.32
CA GLY A 28 -13.19 5.62 -5.75
C GLY A 28 -13.82 4.49 -6.56
N ASP A 29 -13.86 4.64 -7.89
CA ASP A 29 -14.35 3.60 -8.81
C ASP A 29 -13.47 2.36 -8.78
N ALA A 30 -12.16 2.53 -8.84
CA ALA A 30 -11.22 1.42 -8.75
C ALA A 30 -11.33 0.69 -7.40
N CYS A 31 -11.53 1.43 -6.30
CA CYS A 31 -11.76 0.85 -4.99
C CYS A 31 -13.05 0.02 -4.98
N ARG A 32 -14.18 0.53 -5.48
CA ARG A 32 -15.45 -0.23 -5.51
C ARG A 32 -15.38 -1.55 -6.28
N GLN A 33 -14.48 -1.66 -7.26
CA GLN A 33 -14.25 -2.87 -8.04
C GLN A 33 -13.24 -3.83 -7.38
N CYS A 34 -12.55 -3.39 -6.33
CA CYS A 34 -11.55 -4.18 -5.62
C CYS A 34 -12.22 -5.18 -4.65
N PRO A 35 -11.80 -6.45 -4.62
CA PRO A 35 -12.37 -7.45 -3.70
C PRO A 35 -12.15 -7.11 -2.21
N ASP A 36 -11.18 -6.25 -1.89
CA ASP A 36 -10.91 -5.81 -0.52
C ASP A 36 -11.79 -4.61 -0.09
N TYR A 37 -12.56 -4.01 -0.99
CA TYR A 37 -13.57 -2.99 -0.67
C TYR A 37 -14.59 -3.57 0.30
N ASP A 38 -14.86 -2.84 1.37
CA ASP A 38 -15.70 -3.24 2.50
C ASP A 38 -15.31 -4.55 3.22
N ASN A 39 -14.26 -5.22 2.75
CA ASN A 39 -13.76 -6.47 3.32
C ASN A 39 -12.44 -6.28 4.09
N ASN A 40 -11.79 -5.11 3.99
CA ASN A 40 -10.59 -4.80 4.76
C ASN A 40 -10.70 -3.48 5.56
N TRP A 41 -10.28 -3.48 6.82
CA TRP A 41 -10.30 -2.28 7.68
C TRP A 41 -9.35 -1.14 7.25
N SER A 42 -8.44 -1.43 6.32
CA SER A 42 -7.52 -0.46 5.69
C SER A 42 -8.13 0.22 4.46
N CYS A 43 -9.25 -0.31 3.97
CA CYS A 43 -9.90 0.08 2.73
C CYS A 43 -11.27 0.73 3.00
N PRO A 44 -11.83 1.50 2.06
CA PRO A 44 -13.15 2.07 2.19
C PRO A 44 -14.25 0.99 2.14
N PRO A 45 -15.47 1.31 2.62
CA PRO A 45 -15.86 2.54 3.33
C PRO A 45 -15.28 2.62 4.76
N GLY A 46 -15.43 3.76 5.46
CA GLY A 46 -15.06 3.88 6.88
C GLY A 46 -13.58 4.17 7.19
N ILE A 47 -12.83 4.66 6.20
CA ILE A 47 -11.50 5.26 6.39
C ILE A 47 -11.67 6.75 6.78
N PRO A 48 -10.70 7.37 7.44
CA PRO A 48 -10.75 8.80 7.77
C PRO A 48 -10.66 9.66 6.50
N ASP A 49 -11.16 10.89 6.62
CA ASP A 49 -10.95 11.92 5.60
C ASP A 49 -9.43 12.19 5.42
N PRO A 50 -8.92 12.25 4.18
CA PRO A 50 -7.49 12.46 3.93
C PRO A 50 -6.95 13.79 4.44
N PHE A 51 -7.73 14.88 4.35
CA PHE A 51 -7.27 16.20 4.79
C PHE A 51 -7.14 16.22 6.31
N SER A 52 -8.14 15.73 7.05
CA SER A 52 -8.06 15.61 8.51
C SER A 52 -7.02 14.59 8.96
N TYR A 53 -6.85 13.47 8.23
CA TYR A 53 -5.89 12.44 8.63
C TYR A 53 -4.43 12.86 8.43
N LEU A 54 -4.18 13.69 7.42
CA LEU A 54 -2.85 14.23 7.11
C LEU A 54 -2.62 15.63 7.70
N GLU A 55 -3.59 16.16 8.43
CA GLU A 55 -3.44 17.42 9.16
C GLU A 55 -2.26 17.34 10.14
N GLY A 56 -1.42 18.38 10.16
CA GLY A 56 -0.21 18.43 10.97
C GLY A 56 1.02 17.75 10.36
N TYR A 57 0.90 17.08 9.21
CA TYR A 57 2.04 16.58 8.45
C TYR A 57 2.38 17.56 7.32
N GLU A 58 3.52 18.26 7.43
CA GLU A 58 3.95 19.20 6.39
C GLU A 58 4.53 18.52 5.14
N LYS A 59 5.20 17.37 5.35
CA LYS A 59 5.91 16.64 4.30
C LYS A 59 5.43 15.19 4.22
N VAL A 60 5.42 14.66 3.00
CA VAL A 60 5.25 13.24 2.71
C VAL A 60 6.50 12.67 2.05
N PHE A 61 6.88 11.46 2.46
CA PHE A 61 7.91 10.67 1.79
C PHE A 61 7.25 9.55 1.00
N VAL A 62 7.27 9.67 -0.32
CA VAL A 62 6.83 8.62 -1.24
C VAL A 62 7.98 7.65 -1.44
N VAL A 63 7.86 6.45 -0.88
CA VAL A 63 8.85 5.37 -1.03
C VAL A 63 8.27 4.35 -2.01
N ALA A 64 8.81 4.33 -3.22
CA ALA A 64 8.45 3.36 -4.26
C ALA A 64 9.53 2.30 -4.39
N VAL A 65 9.12 1.06 -4.65
CA VAL A 65 10.04 -0.02 -4.97
C VAL A 65 9.61 -0.66 -6.28
N LYS A 66 10.47 -0.56 -7.29
CA LYS A 66 10.29 -1.22 -8.58
C LYS A 66 10.97 -2.59 -8.53
N VAL A 67 10.23 -3.64 -8.88
CA VAL A 67 10.79 -4.99 -9.02
C VAL A 67 11.12 -5.21 -10.49
N ASN A 68 12.39 -5.08 -10.85
CA ASN A 68 12.86 -5.30 -12.21
C ASN A 68 13.16 -6.78 -12.41
N TYR A 69 12.48 -7.43 -13.34
CA TYR A 69 12.69 -8.84 -13.68
C TYR A 69 13.63 -8.99 -14.87
N THR A 70 14.26 -10.15 -15.00
CA THR A 70 15.03 -10.52 -16.20
C THR A 70 14.08 -10.94 -17.33
N GLU A 71 14.55 -10.89 -18.59
CA GLU A 71 13.74 -11.26 -19.77
C GLU A 71 13.19 -12.69 -19.69
N GLU A 72 13.95 -13.62 -19.09
CA GLU A 72 13.53 -15.00 -18.81
C GLU A 72 12.20 -15.08 -18.03
N VAL A 73 11.87 -14.05 -17.24
CA VAL A 73 10.70 -14.00 -16.35
C VAL A 73 9.56 -13.15 -16.96
N THR A 74 9.86 -12.34 -17.97
CA THR A 74 8.89 -11.40 -18.59
C THR A 74 8.62 -11.67 -20.06
N GLY A 75 9.20 -12.74 -20.63
CA GLY A 75 8.99 -13.12 -22.03
C GLY A 75 7.53 -13.44 -22.34
N GLU A 76 7.15 -13.33 -23.62
CA GLU A 76 5.77 -13.55 -24.08
C GLU A 76 5.28 -14.98 -23.87
N ASP A 77 6.20 -15.96 -23.82
CA ASP A 77 5.90 -17.38 -23.61
C ASP A 77 5.67 -17.76 -22.14
N VAL A 78 5.77 -16.80 -21.21
CA VAL A 78 5.59 -17.05 -19.79
C VAL A 78 4.14 -17.43 -19.48
N LYS A 79 3.96 -18.60 -18.86
CA LYS A 79 2.65 -19.06 -18.40
C LYS A 79 2.16 -18.24 -17.21
N LYS A 80 0.84 -18.07 -17.10
CA LYS A 80 0.21 -17.32 -16.01
C LYS A 80 0.54 -17.89 -14.62
N GLU A 81 0.64 -19.21 -14.53
CA GLU A 81 0.96 -19.92 -13.29
C GLU A 81 2.38 -19.58 -12.82
N ASP A 82 3.34 -19.59 -13.74
CA ASP A 82 4.74 -19.24 -13.46
C ASP A 82 4.86 -17.76 -13.06
N ALA A 83 4.18 -16.86 -13.78
CA ALA A 83 4.11 -15.45 -13.43
C ALA A 83 3.52 -15.22 -12.03
N ALA A 84 2.50 -15.98 -11.63
CA ALA A 84 1.92 -15.92 -10.30
C ALA A 84 2.90 -16.39 -9.21
N ILE A 85 3.62 -17.49 -9.45
CA ILE A 85 4.66 -18.00 -8.55
C ILE A 85 5.78 -16.97 -8.39
N TRP A 86 6.25 -16.38 -9.48
CA TRP A 86 7.28 -15.35 -9.46
C TRP A 86 6.82 -14.11 -8.72
N ARG A 87 5.60 -13.61 -8.99
CA ARG A 87 5.02 -12.47 -8.26
C ARG A 87 4.93 -12.74 -6.75
N ALA A 88 4.46 -13.92 -6.35
CA ALA A 88 4.35 -14.31 -4.94
C ALA A 88 5.73 -14.43 -4.27
N SER A 89 6.73 -14.92 -4.98
CA SER A 89 8.07 -15.14 -4.46
C SER A 89 9.00 -13.92 -4.54
N SER A 90 8.59 -12.85 -5.24
CA SER A 90 9.34 -11.58 -5.36
C SER A 90 8.51 -10.36 -4.96
N TYR A 91 7.62 -9.85 -5.81
CA TYR A 91 6.82 -8.62 -5.58
C TYR A 91 6.11 -8.62 -4.22
N GLU A 92 5.43 -9.70 -3.84
CA GLU A 92 4.72 -9.76 -2.55
C GLU A 92 5.68 -9.77 -1.35
N LYS A 93 6.88 -10.38 -1.49
CA LYS A 93 7.92 -10.31 -0.45
C LYS A 93 8.50 -8.92 -0.33
N VAL A 94 8.80 -8.27 -1.46
CA VAL A 94 9.31 -6.88 -1.50
C VAL A 94 8.29 -5.92 -0.89
N LYS A 95 7.01 -6.05 -1.26
CA LYS A 95 5.91 -5.25 -0.71
C LYS A 95 5.78 -5.41 0.80
N LYS A 96 5.79 -6.64 1.32
CA LYS A 96 5.76 -6.92 2.76
C LYS A 96 6.95 -6.32 3.48
N ARG A 97 8.16 -6.46 2.92
CA ARG A 97 9.39 -5.88 3.48
C ARG A 97 9.35 -4.36 3.51
N LEU A 98 8.89 -3.71 2.44
CA LEU A 98 8.69 -2.26 2.39
C LEU A 98 7.75 -1.81 3.52
N PHE A 99 6.58 -2.43 3.64
CA PHE A 99 5.61 -2.08 4.68
C PHE A 99 6.18 -2.26 6.09
N ALA A 100 6.86 -3.38 6.35
CA ALA A 100 7.51 -3.63 7.64
C ALA A 100 8.61 -2.59 7.96
N THR A 101 9.41 -2.20 6.96
CA THR A 101 10.43 -1.15 7.11
C THR A 101 9.81 0.21 7.43
N LEU A 102 8.74 0.61 6.74
CA LEU A 102 8.04 1.88 6.99
C LEU A 102 7.42 1.91 8.40
N LEU A 103 6.81 0.80 8.83
CA LEU A 103 6.26 0.67 10.18
C LEU A 103 7.34 0.70 11.26
N ALA A 104 8.48 0.04 11.02
CA ALA A 104 9.62 0.10 11.93
C ALA A 104 10.22 1.52 12.00
N ASN A 105 10.23 2.26 10.89
CA ASN A 105 10.69 3.65 10.87
C ASN A 105 9.76 4.59 11.68
N GLU A 106 8.45 4.42 11.55
CA GLU A 106 7.47 5.13 12.39
C GLU A 106 7.73 4.90 13.89
N LYS A 107 7.98 3.64 14.30
CA LYS A 107 8.28 3.29 15.70
C LYS A 107 9.58 3.88 16.25
N LYS A 108 10.50 4.35 15.39
CA LYS A 108 11.75 4.99 15.83
C LYS A 108 11.58 6.43 16.29
N GLY A 109 10.35 6.95 16.31
CA GLY A 109 10.06 8.29 16.83
C GLY A 109 10.28 9.40 15.81
N SER A 110 10.16 9.12 14.52
CA SER A 110 10.27 10.14 13.47
C SER A 110 9.12 11.16 13.47
N GLY A 111 8.09 10.97 14.31
CA GLY A 111 6.84 11.74 14.29
C GLY A 111 5.96 11.44 13.07
N GLY A 112 6.48 10.75 12.05
CA GLY A 112 5.77 10.38 10.83
C GLY A 112 4.88 9.16 11.00
N LYS A 113 3.83 9.07 10.17
CA LYS A 113 2.91 7.94 10.14
C LYS A 113 2.94 7.28 8.76
N CYS A 114 3.13 5.97 8.69
CA CYS A 114 3.21 5.29 7.41
C CYS A 114 1.83 5.03 6.80
N MET A 115 1.75 4.94 5.48
CA MET A 115 0.56 4.51 4.74
C MET A 115 0.92 3.30 3.88
N GLY A 116 -0.03 2.37 3.73
CA GLY A 116 0.17 1.15 2.96
C GLY A 116 -0.11 1.34 1.48
N ALA A 117 0.53 0.56 0.61
CA ALA A 117 0.14 0.47 -0.80
C ALA A 117 -0.86 -0.69 -0.99
N GLY A 118 -2.16 -0.38 -1.01
CA GLY A 118 -3.23 -1.37 -1.06
C GLY A 118 -3.57 -1.92 0.33
N LYS A 119 -4.21 -3.10 0.35
CA LYS A 119 -4.75 -3.69 1.58
C LYS A 119 -3.72 -3.91 2.68
N CYS A 120 -4.20 -3.87 3.92
CA CYS A 120 -3.42 -4.28 5.09
C CYS A 120 -3.05 -5.77 5.02
N LEU A 121 -1.79 -6.07 5.36
CA LEU A 121 -1.20 -7.41 5.30
C LEU A 121 -0.89 -8.00 6.69
N LEU A 122 -1.40 -7.40 7.77
CA LEU A 122 -1.09 -7.82 9.15
C LEU A 122 -1.73 -9.16 9.55
N CYS A 123 -2.83 -9.54 8.89
CA CYS A 123 -3.55 -10.77 9.18
C CYS A 123 -3.82 -11.56 7.89
N ARG A 124 -3.99 -12.88 8.02
CA ARG A 124 -4.28 -13.76 6.88
C ARG A 124 -5.70 -13.53 6.30
N LYS A 125 -6.69 -13.33 7.18
CA LYS A 125 -8.09 -13.03 6.86
C LYS A 125 -8.50 -11.81 7.69
N CYS A 126 -9.10 -10.79 7.07
CA CYS A 126 -9.48 -9.59 7.79
C CYS A 126 -10.74 -9.87 8.63
N THR A 127 -10.82 -9.32 9.83
CA THR A 127 -12.03 -9.45 10.67
C THR A 127 -13.21 -8.66 10.16
N ARG A 128 -12.98 -7.70 9.24
CA ARG A 128 -14.04 -6.92 8.62
C ARG A 128 -14.99 -7.80 7.79
N GLU A 129 -14.46 -8.84 7.13
CA GLU A 129 -15.26 -9.85 6.42
C GLU A 129 -16.31 -10.52 7.32
N ASP A 130 -16.04 -10.60 8.62
CA ASP A 130 -16.94 -11.17 9.63
C ASP A 130 -17.63 -10.07 10.47
N SER A 131 -17.61 -8.80 10.02
CA SER A 131 -18.11 -7.61 10.70
C SER A 131 -17.59 -7.42 12.14
N LYS A 132 -16.37 -7.89 12.41
CA LYS A 132 -15.72 -7.79 13.73
C LYS A 132 -14.66 -6.68 13.77
N PRO A 133 -14.41 -6.07 14.95
CA PRO A 133 -13.36 -5.08 15.12
C PRO A 133 -11.99 -5.56 14.62
N CYS A 134 -11.14 -4.61 14.23
CA CYS A 134 -9.77 -4.92 13.81
C CYS A 134 -8.99 -5.59 14.95
N ARG A 135 -8.24 -6.67 14.66
CA ARG A 135 -7.36 -7.33 15.65
C ARG A 135 -6.15 -6.49 16.04
N TYR A 136 -5.75 -5.56 15.17
CA TYR A 136 -4.53 -4.76 15.32
C TYR A 136 -4.82 -3.28 15.00
N PRO A 137 -5.73 -2.62 15.73
CA PRO A 137 -6.19 -1.27 15.39
C PRO A 137 -5.04 -0.26 15.35
N ASP A 138 -4.07 -0.39 16.27
CA ASP A 138 -2.93 0.53 16.39
C ASP A 138 -1.82 0.29 15.38
N LEU A 139 -1.74 -0.92 14.81
CA LEU A 139 -0.75 -1.28 13.79
C LEU A 139 -1.30 -1.14 12.37
N ARG A 140 -2.63 -1.18 12.21
CA ARG A 140 -3.29 -1.00 10.92
C ARG A 140 -2.90 0.36 10.33
N ARG A 141 -2.58 0.37 9.04
CA ARG A 141 -2.45 1.60 8.23
C ARG A 141 -3.44 1.54 7.09
N TYR A 142 -3.96 2.70 6.69
CA TYR A 142 -4.86 2.81 5.55
C TYR A 142 -4.09 2.69 4.24
N SER A 143 -4.76 2.19 3.21
CA SER A 143 -4.20 2.23 1.86
C SER A 143 -4.10 3.67 1.40
N PHE A 144 -2.95 4.07 0.88
CA PHE A 144 -2.75 5.40 0.33
C PHE A 144 -3.73 5.68 -0.82
N THR A 145 -3.99 4.70 -1.70
CA THR A 145 -4.97 4.84 -2.81
C THR A 145 -6.41 5.01 -2.34
N SER A 146 -6.70 4.64 -1.09
CA SER A 146 -8.05 4.83 -0.54
C SER A 146 -8.34 6.29 -0.22
N PHE A 147 -7.30 7.13 -0.12
CA PHE A 147 -7.47 8.56 0.07
C PHE A 147 -7.83 9.30 -1.20
N GLY A 148 -7.90 8.62 -2.34
CA GLY A 148 -8.07 9.27 -3.63
C GLY A 148 -6.73 9.71 -4.18
#